data_AF-A0AA37LUR2-F1
#
_entry.id   AF-A0AA37LUR2-F1
#
_cell.length_a   1.000
_cell.length_b   1.000
_cell.length_c   1.000
_cell.angle_alpha   90.00
_cell.angle_beta   90.00
_cell.angle_gamma   90.00
#
_symmetry.space_group_name_H-M   'P 1'
#
loop_
_entity.id
_entity.type
_entity.pdbx_description
1 polymer ?
#
loop_
_entity_poly.entity_id
_entity_poly.type
_entity_poly.pdbx_seq_one_letter_code
_entity_poly.pdbx_strand_id
1 'polypeptide(L)'
;MDSTPVLHQGWGVFMIVITWALKRYNYELQTSEMFTTAGRSLKSGLVASSVLSTWTWAATLLQSTAVAYKYGVSGPVWYASGATVQIILFATLAIELKRRAPNAHTFLEVVKARYGPVTHAVYIVFCCFCNILGTL
;
A
#
# COMPACT_ATOMS: atom_id res chain seq x y z
N MET A 1 33.57 -10.70 6.87
CA MET A 1 33.72 -9.59 7.83
C MET A 1 32.92 -8.38 7.34
N ASP A 2 31.60 -8.55 7.32
CA ASP A 2 30.59 -7.75 8.02
C ASP A 2 30.57 -6.22 7.83
N SER A 3 30.46 -5.78 6.58
CA SER A 3 29.90 -4.46 6.24
C SER A 3 28.38 -4.48 6.04
N THR A 4 27.73 -5.65 6.14
CA THR A 4 26.28 -5.78 6.10
C THR A 4 25.54 -5.08 7.25
N PRO A 5 25.99 -5.06 8.53
CA PRO A 5 25.22 -4.40 9.58
C PRO A 5 25.15 -2.87 9.40
N VAL A 6 26.22 -2.23 8.91
CA VAL A 6 26.26 -0.76 8.77
C VAL A 6 25.33 -0.23 7.67
N LEU A 7 25.09 -1.00 6.62
CA LEU A 7 24.18 -0.60 5.53
C LEU A 7 22.71 -0.62 5.97
N HIS A 8 22.30 -1.63 6.75
CA HIS A 8 20.93 -1.71 7.28
C HIS A 8 20.65 -0.61 8.30
N GLN A 9 21.63 -0.32 9.17
CA GLN A 9 21.50 0.78 10.14
C GLN A 9 21.47 2.13 9.43
N GLY A 10 22.26 2.30 8.36
CA GLY A 10 22.25 3.51 7.53
C GLY A 10 20.88 3.82 6.94
N TRP A 11 20.15 2.82 6.44
CA TRP A 11 18.78 3.00 5.92
C TRP A 11 17.78 3.39 7.02
N GLY A 12 17.87 2.76 8.19
CA GLY A 12 17.02 3.09 9.33
C GLY A 12 17.22 4.52 9.81
N VAL A 13 18.49 4.94 9.97
CA VAL A 13 18.84 6.33 10.35
C VAL A 13 18.36 7.31 9.27
N PHE A 14 18.52 6.99 7.99
CA PHE A 14 18.06 7.82 6.88
C PHE A 14 16.54 8.04 6.90
N MET A 15 15.74 6.99 7.12
CA MET A 15 14.28 7.10 7.26
C MET A 15 13.86 7.94 8.48
N ILE A 16 14.58 7.81 9.61
CA ILE A 16 14.35 8.61 10.82
C ILE A 16 14.65 10.09 10.54
N VAL A 17 15.77 10.39 9.88
CA VAL A 17 16.16 11.77 9.52
C VAL A 17 15.15 12.39 8.56
N ILE A 18 14.68 11.65 7.55
CA ILE A 18 13.61 12.10 6.65
C ILE A 18 12.34 12.40 7.43
N THR A 19 11.90 11.49 8.30
CA THR A 19 10.69 11.67 9.12
C THR A 19 10.80 12.91 10.02
N TRP A 20 11.97 13.12 10.63
CA TRP A 20 12.25 14.29 11.45
C TRP A 20 12.28 15.58 10.63
N ALA A 21 12.88 15.56 9.43
CA ALA A 21 12.91 16.69 8.52
C ALA A 21 11.51 17.07 8.03
N LEU A 22 10.67 16.09 7.65
CA LEU A 22 9.27 16.34 7.31
C LEU A 22 8.50 16.91 8.50
N LYS A 23 8.69 16.37 9.70
CA LYS A 23 8.04 16.89 10.92
C LYS A 23 8.46 18.34 11.22
N ARG A 24 9.71 18.69 10.97
CA ARG A 24 10.24 20.05 11.19
C ARG A 24 9.76 21.03 10.12
N TYR A 25 9.61 20.62 8.87
CA TYR A 25 9.17 21.51 7.79
C TYR A 25 7.66 21.71 7.75
N ASN A 26 6.87 20.70 8.14
CA ASN A 26 5.44 20.71 7.87
C ASN A 26 4.57 21.31 8.99
N TYR A 27 5.13 21.72 10.14
CA TYR A 27 4.52 22.50 11.27
C TYR A 27 3.00 22.39 11.53
N GLU A 28 2.38 21.28 11.18
CA GLU A 28 0.93 21.08 11.25
C GLU A 28 0.62 20.21 12.46
N LEU A 29 -0.37 20.62 13.24
CA LEU A 29 -0.90 19.82 14.33
C LEU A 29 -1.27 18.45 13.77
N GLN A 30 -0.55 17.41 14.18
CA GLN A 30 -0.84 16.02 13.81
C GLN A 30 -2.17 15.58 14.43
N THR A 31 -3.28 16.03 13.85
CA THR A 31 -4.61 15.50 14.13
C THR A 31 -4.77 14.18 13.39
N SER A 32 -5.54 13.25 13.96
CA SER A 32 -5.78 11.91 13.37
C SER A 32 -6.30 11.96 11.93
N GLU A 33 -7.07 12.99 11.57
CA GLU A 33 -7.53 13.24 10.21
C GLU A 33 -6.40 13.69 9.26
N MET A 34 -5.44 14.48 9.76
CA MET A 34 -4.27 14.92 8.99
C MET A 34 -3.34 13.73 8.71
N PHE A 35 -3.19 12.81 9.65
CA PHE A 35 -2.38 11.60 9.45
C PHE A 35 -3.02 10.64 8.43
N THR A 36 -4.35 10.50 8.47
CA THR A 36 -5.07 9.55 7.60
C THR A 36 -5.35 10.11 6.21
N THR A 37 -5.52 11.44 6.09
CA THR A 37 -5.96 12.08 4.84
C THR A 37 -4.92 13.06 4.26
N ALA A 38 -3.82 13.33 4.99
CA ALA A 38 -2.76 14.27 4.61
C ALA A 38 -3.32 15.62 4.08
N GLY A 39 -4.37 16.11 4.73
CA GLY A 39 -5.06 17.36 4.37
C GLY A 39 -5.64 17.42 2.95
N ARG A 40 -5.74 16.29 2.22
CA ARG A 40 -6.03 16.23 0.78
C ARG A 40 -5.05 17.05 -0.10
N SER A 41 -3.89 17.45 0.44
CA SER A 41 -2.91 18.32 -0.23
C SER A 41 -1.87 17.55 -1.05
N LEU A 42 -1.88 16.21 -0.98
CA LEU A 42 -0.93 15.37 -1.70
C LEU A 42 -1.20 15.40 -3.21
N LYS A 43 -0.17 15.74 -4.00
CA LYS A 43 -0.20 15.67 -5.46
C LYS A 43 -0.46 14.22 -5.91
N SER A 44 -1.23 14.05 -6.98
CA SER A 44 -1.59 12.73 -7.54
C SER A 44 -0.39 11.83 -7.83
N GLY A 45 0.76 12.41 -8.21
CA GLY A 45 2.00 11.65 -8.44
C GLY A 45 2.56 11.00 -7.18
N LEU A 46 2.50 11.69 -6.03
CA LEU A 46 2.97 11.15 -4.75
C LEU A 46 2.03 10.04 -4.24
N VAL A 47 0.72 10.21 -4.46
CA VAL A 47 -0.30 9.19 -4.17
C VAL A 47 -0.12 7.97 -5.06
N ALA A 48 0.16 8.14 -6.35
CA ALA A 48 0.42 7.02 -7.25
C ALA A 48 1.68 6.23 -6.83
N SER A 49 2.75 6.93 -6.44
CA SER A 49 3.99 6.31 -5.96
C SER A 49 3.79 5.49 -4.68
N SER A 50 3.03 6.01 -3.71
CA SER A 50 2.77 5.28 -2.46
C SER A 50 1.93 4.01 -2.69
N VAL A 51 0.97 4.06 -3.62
CA VAL A 51 0.18 2.89 -4.01
C VAL A 51 1.04 1.85 -4.71
N LEU A 52 1.89 2.24 -5.67
CA LEU A 52 2.81 1.32 -6.35
C LEU A 52 3.81 0.66 -5.39
N SER A 53 4.31 1.43 -4.42
CA SER A 53 5.22 0.91 -3.39
C SER A 53 4.54 -0.18 -2.55
N THR A 54 3.31 0.07 -2.07
CA THR A 54 2.55 -0.91 -1.25
C THR A 54 2.18 -2.16 -2.05
N TRP A 55 2.00 -2.04 -3.36
CA TRP A 55 1.76 -3.19 -4.24
C TRP A 55 3.03 -4.00 -4.53
N THR A 56 4.20 -3.38 -4.48
CA THR A 56 5.48 -4.05 -4.78
C THR A 56 5.98 -4.81 -3.56
N TRP A 57 5.49 -6.04 -3.39
CA TRP A 57 5.93 -6.91 -2.31
C TRP A 57 7.08 -7.84 -2.73
N ALA A 58 7.98 -8.17 -1.80
CA ALA A 58 9.12 -9.05 -2.04
C ALA A 58 8.71 -10.43 -2.62
N ALA A 59 7.55 -10.96 -2.22
CA ALA A 59 7.03 -12.21 -2.74
C ALA A 59 6.76 -12.16 -4.26
N THR A 60 6.23 -11.05 -4.78
CA THR A 60 5.95 -10.91 -6.22
C THR A 60 7.24 -10.71 -7.01
N LEU A 61 8.24 -10.02 -6.45
CA LEU A 61 9.58 -9.92 -7.03
C LEU A 61 10.27 -11.29 -7.09
N LEU A 62 10.17 -12.09 -6.02
CA LEU A 62 10.72 -13.44 -5.98
C LEU A 62 10.02 -14.36 -7.00
N GLN A 63 8.69 -14.30 -7.07
CA GLN A 63 7.91 -15.08 -8.02
C GLN A 63 8.21 -14.67 -9.47
N SER A 64 8.33 -13.37 -9.74
CA SER A 64 8.64 -12.83 -11.06
C SER A 64 10.03 -13.28 -11.54
N THR A 65 11.04 -13.21 -10.68
CA THR A 65 12.39 -13.69 -11.02
C THR A 65 12.40 -15.20 -11.21
N ALA A 66 11.72 -15.99 -10.38
CA ALA A 66 11.60 -17.44 -10.55
C ALA A 66 10.97 -17.83 -11.90
N VAL A 67 9.96 -17.08 -12.35
CA VAL A 67 9.33 -17.26 -13.66
C VAL A 67 10.25 -16.79 -14.79
N ALA A 68 11.01 -15.71 -14.60
CA ALA A 68 12.04 -15.24 -15.53
C ALA A 68 13.14 -16.29 -15.75
N TYR A 69 13.59 -16.94 -14.66
CA TYR A 69 14.60 -18.00 -14.72
C TYR A 69 14.13 -19.21 -15.54
N LYS A 70 12.84 -19.55 -15.49
CA LYS A 70 12.29 -20.73 -16.18
C LYS A 70 11.83 -20.45 -17.61
N TYR A 71 11.27 -19.28 -17.87
CA TYR A 71 10.59 -18.97 -19.14
C TYR A 71 11.19 -17.77 -19.88
N GLY A 72 12.29 -17.19 -19.39
CA GLY A 72 12.91 -16.00 -19.98
C GLY A 72 12.05 -14.74 -19.80
N VAL A 73 12.30 -13.72 -20.62
CA VAL A 73 11.66 -12.39 -20.51
C VAL A 73 10.15 -12.44 -20.79
N SER A 74 9.65 -13.42 -21.54
CA SER A 74 8.22 -13.57 -21.83
C SER A 74 7.39 -13.94 -20.59
N GLY A 75 7.99 -14.64 -19.63
CA GLY A 75 7.32 -15.05 -18.39
C GLY A 75 6.89 -13.88 -17.49
N PRO A 76 7.82 -13.00 -17.09
CA PRO A 76 7.50 -11.79 -16.33
C PRO A 76 6.57 -10.83 -17.05
N VAL A 77 6.68 -10.72 -18.39
CA VAL A 77 5.82 -9.84 -19.20
C VAL A 77 4.36 -10.32 -19.16
N TRP A 78 4.13 -11.64 -19.27
CA TRP A 78 2.79 -12.20 -19.18
C TRP A 78 2.22 -12.16 -17.75
N TYR A 79 3.06 -12.35 -16.74
CA TYR A 79 2.66 -12.17 -15.34
C TYR A 79 2.28 -10.71 -15.04
N ALA A 80 3.07 -9.75 -15.54
CA ALA A 80 2.81 -8.32 -15.38
C ALA A 80 1.56 -7.87 -16.14
N SER A 81 1.30 -8.40 -17.33
CA SER A 81 0.09 -8.05 -18.10
C SER A 81 -1.19 -8.49 -17.38
N GLY A 82 -1.19 -9.70 -16.82
CA GLY A 82 -2.29 -10.20 -15.99
C GLY A 82 -2.55 -9.34 -14.75
N ALA A 83 -1.50 -8.97 -14.02
CA ALA A 83 -1.61 -8.12 -12.85
C ALA A 83 -2.09 -6.69 -13.20
N THR A 84 -1.66 -6.15 -14.34
CA THR A 84 -2.04 -4.80 -14.79
C THR A 84 -3.54 -4.69 -15.05
N VAL A 85 -4.15 -5.70 -15.66
CA VAL A 85 -5.61 -5.73 -15.91
C VAL A 85 -6.39 -5.71 -14.59
N GLN A 86 -5.95 -6.48 -13.60
CA GLN A 86 -6.58 -6.52 -12.28
C GLN A 86 -6.53 -5.16 -11.58
N ILE A 87 -5.39 -4.46 -11.64
CA ILE A 87 -5.21 -3.14 -11.02
C ILE A 87 -6.12 -2.10 -11.69
N ILE A 88 -6.24 -2.12 -13.01
CA ILE A 88 -7.14 -1.19 -13.74
C ILE A 88 -8.60 -1.41 -13.30
N LEU A 89 -9.04 -2.66 -13.20
CA LEU A 89 -10.38 -2.98 -12.72
C LEU A 89 -10.61 -2.49 -11.28
N PHE A 90 -9.66 -2.75 -10.36
CA PHE A 90 -9.75 -2.25 -8.99
C PHE A 90 -9.75 -0.73 -8.91
N ALA A 91 -8.96 -0.04 -9.74
CA ALA A 91 -8.93 1.42 -9.80
C ALA A 91 -10.28 2.00 -10.21
N THR A 92 -10.93 1.44 -11.24
CA THR A 92 -12.26 1.90 -11.67
C THR A 92 -13.32 1.70 -10.58
N LEU A 93 -13.31 0.55 -9.89
CA LEU A 93 -14.21 0.27 -8.76
C LEU A 93 -13.97 1.25 -7.60
N ALA A 94 -12.70 1.52 -7.25
CA ALA A 94 -12.35 2.42 -6.17
C ALA A 94 -12.79 3.87 -6.45
N ILE A 95 -12.70 4.32 -7.71
CA ILE A 95 -13.19 5.64 -8.14
C ILE A 95 -14.72 5.70 -7.96
N GLU A 96 -15.45 4.68 -8.40
CA GLU A 96 -16.90 4.61 -8.26
C GLU A 96 -17.34 4.57 -6.78
N LEU A 97 -16.59 3.85 -5.94
CA LEU A 97 -16.81 3.80 -4.50
C LEU A 97 -16.65 5.18 -3.85
N LYS A 98 -15.59 5.91 -4.20
CA LYS A 98 -15.34 7.27 -3.71
C LYS A 98 -16.38 8.28 -4.22
N ARG A 99 -16.93 8.10 -5.43
CA ARG A 99 -18.04 8.93 -5.94
C ARG A 99 -19.33 8.72 -5.17
N ARG A 100 -19.61 7.49 -4.71
CA ARG A 100 -20.86 7.14 -4.00
C ARG A 100 -20.80 7.36 -2.48
N ALA A 101 -19.62 7.25 -1.87
CA ALA A 101 -19.42 7.41 -0.43
C ALA A 101 -18.22 8.33 -0.13
N PRO A 102 -18.33 9.66 -0.34
CA PRO A 102 -17.21 10.59 -0.21
C PRO A 102 -16.73 10.82 1.25
N ASN A 103 -17.53 10.44 2.26
CA ASN A 103 -17.22 10.60 3.68
C ASN A 103 -16.70 9.34 4.36
N ALA A 104 -16.54 8.22 3.63
CA ALA A 104 -15.99 7.00 4.21
C ALA A 104 -14.45 7.09 4.26
N HIS A 105 -13.88 6.95 5.44
CA HIS A 105 -12.43 7.04 5.66
C HIS A 105 -11.73 5.70 5.46
N THR A 106 -12.45 4.60 5.64
CA THR A 106 -11.92 3.24 5.42
C THR A 106 -12.84 2.43 4.52
N PHE A 107 -12.26 1.50 3.75
CA PHE A 107 -13.06 0.56 2.95
C PHE A 107 -14.06 -0.23 3.81
N LEU A 108 -13.70 -0.50 5.06
CA LEU A 108 -14.51 -1.28 5.99
C LEU A 108 -15.80 -0.54 6.42
N GLU A 109 -15.80 0.78 6.49
CA GLU A 109 -17.01 1.58 6.74
C GLU A 109 -18.03 1.43 5.61
N VAL A 110 -17.56 1.35 4.36
CA VAL A 110 -18.44 1.12 3.21
C VAL A 110 -19.04 -0.29 3.25
N VAL A 111 -18.24 -1.28 3.64
CA VAL A 111 -18.72 -2.66 3.85
C VAL A 111 -19.74 -2.72 4.98
N LYS A 112 -19.52 -2.01 6.09
CA LYS A 112 -20.47 -1.91 7.20
C LYS A 112 -21.80 -1.26 6.76
N ALA A 113 -21.73 -0.17 6.00
CA ALA A 113 -22.91 0.54 5.51
C ALA A 113 -23.74 -0.29 4.50
N ARG A 114 -23.10 -1.16 3.72
CA ARG A 114 -23.78 -1.99 2.71
C ARG A 114 -24.23 -3.37 3.20
N TYR A 115 -23.40 -4.04 4.00
CA TYR A 115 -23.58 -5.46 4.37
C TYR A 115 -23.74 -5.70 5.87
N GLY A 116 -23.78 -4.64 6.68
CA GLY A 116 -24.04 -4.72 8.11
C GLY A 116 -22.81 -5.05 8.99
N PRO A 117 -22.99 -5.08 10.32
CA PRO A 117 -21.91 -5.17 11.29
C PRO A 117 -21.23 -6.54 11.36
N VAL A 118 -21.94 -7.62 11.05
CA VAL A 118 -21.38 -8.99 11.06
C VAL A 118 -20.35 -9.15 9.95
N THR A 119 -20.70 -8.75 8.72
CA THR A 119 -19.79 -8.77 7.57
C THR A 119 -18.58 -7.89 7.82
N HIS A 120 -18.77 -6.73 8.44
CA HIS A 120 -17.67 -5.84 8.83
C HIS A 120 -16.68 -6.53 9.79
N ALA A 121 -17.15 -7.24 10.81
CA ALA A 121 -16.29 -7.97 11.75
C ALA A 121 -15.47 -9.07 11.05
N VAL A 122 -16.09 -9.83 10.13
CA VAL A 122 -15.37 -10.86 9.35
C VAL A 122 -14.27 -10.25 8.49
N TYR A 123 -14.55 -9.11 7.83
CA TYR A 123 -13.53 -8.41 7.03
C TYR A 123 -12.41 -7.80 7.89
N ILE A 124 -12.71 -7.31 9.10
CA ILE A 124 -11.66 -6.88 10.06
C ILE A 124 -10.75 -8.04 10.40
N VAL A 125 -11.34 -9.18 10.78
CA VAL A 125 -10.59 -10.38 11.18
C VAL A 125 -9.72 -10.87 10.01
N PHE A 126 -10.28 -10.96 8.81
CA PHE A 126 -9.53 -11.32 7.60
C PHE A 126 -8.38 -10.34 7.31
N CYS A 127 -8.61 -9.03 7.44
CA CYS A 127 -7.57 -8.02 7.23
C CYS A 127 -6.43 -8.13 8.26
N CYS A 128 -6.76 -8.43 9.52
CA CYS A 128 -5.78 -8.69 10.57
C CYS A 128 -4.93 -9.92 10.26
N PHE A 129 -5.57 -11.03 9.86
CA PHE A 129 -4.87 -12.25 9.45
C PHE A 129 -3.97 -12.01 8.23
N CYS A 130 -4.43 -11.29 7.21
CA CYS A 130 -3.60 -10.95 6.04
C CYS A 130 -2.39 -10.08 6.40
N ASN A 131 -2.52 -9.15 7.36
CA ASN A 131 -1.38 -8.37 7.85
C ASN A 131 -0.35 -9.25 8.56
N ILE A 132 -0.80 -10.17 9.40
CA ILE A 132 0.07 -11.11 10.12
C ILE A 132 0.78 -12.05 9.13
N LEU A 133 0.04 -12.59 8.17
CA LEU A 133 0.58 -13.50 7.16
C LEU A 133 1.52 -12.82 6.18
N GLY A 134 1.35 -11.52 5.92
CA GLY A 134 2.29 -10.74 5.12
C GLY A 134 3.55 -10.30 5.85
N THR A 135 3.56 -10.40 7.19
CA THR A 135 4.71 -10.05 8.03
C THR A 135 5.57 -11.27 8.39
N LEU A 136 4.97 -12.48 8.37
CA LEU A 136 5.65 -13.78 8.49
C LEU A 136 6.34 -14.19 7.19
#